data_AF-A0A968EBF8-F1
#
_entry.id   AF-A0A968EBF8-F1
#
_cell.length_a   1.000
_cell.length_b   1.000
_cell.length_c   1.000
_cell.angle_alpha   90.00
_cell.angle_beta   90.00
_cell.angle_gamma   90.00
#
_symmetry.space_group_name_H-M   'P 1'
#
loop_
_entity.id
_entity.type
_entity.pdbx_description
1 polymer ?
#
loop_
_entity_poly.entity_id
_entity_poly.type
_entity_poly.pdbx_seq_one_letter_code
_entity_poly.pdbx_strand_id
1 'polypeptide(L)' 'MLGQERKAIEIYNELIAEQPEFPGHYANRGIAFDRLGQHRKALDDYETALNMDPEVAGGPNWLTRFLRNQAEKPPG' A
#
# COMPACT_ATOMS: atom_id res chain seq x y z
N MET A 1 5.70 -1.91 15.40
CA MET A 1 5.20 -1.98 16.79
C MET A 1 3.93 -2.83 16.76
N LEU A 2 4.07 -4.16 16.57
CA LEU A 2 3.11 -5.10 15.93
C LEU A 2 1.59 -4.97 16.27
N GLY A 3 1.22 -4.37 17.40
CA GLY A 3 -0.17 -4.12 17.76
C GLY A 3 -0.79 -2.90 17.04
N GLN A 4 0.01 -1.90 16.68
CA GLN A 4 -0.47 -0.72 15.97
C GLN A 4 -0.82 -1.03 14.52
N GLU A 5 -0.05 -1.89 13.87
CA GLU A 5 -0.28 -2.27 12.47
C GLU A 5 -1.55 -3.12 12.32
N ARG A 6 -1.88 -3.99 13.29
CA ARG A 6 -3.15 -4.74 13.28
C ARG A 6 -4.36 -3.82 13.40
N LYS A 7 -4.31 -2.85 14.32
CA LYS A 7 -5.36 -1.84 14.46
C LYS A 7 -5.49 -0.99 13.19
N ALA A 8 -4.37 -0.63 12.56
CA ALA A 8 -4.40 0.08 11.29
C ALA A 8 -5.12 -0.73 10.20
N ILE A 9 -4.87 -2.04 10.12
CA ILE A 9 -5.57 -2.92 9.16
C ILE A 9 -7.09 -2.92 9.40
N GLU A 10 -7.52 -3.03 10.66
CA GLU A 10 -8.95 -2.98 11.01
C GLU A 10 -9.59 -1.65 10.58
N ILE A 11 -8.95 -0.52 10.91
CA ILE A 11 -9.41 0.82 10.53
C ILE A 11 -9.49 0.94 9.00
N TYR A 12 -8.48 0.50 8.26
CA TYR A 12 -8.51 0.58 6.80
C TYR A 12 -9.53 -0.38 6.18
N ASN A 13 -9.86 -1.51 6.81
CA ASN A 13 -10.96 -2.36 6.33
C ASN A 13 -12.30 -1.63 6.42
N GLU A 14 -12.56 -0.91 7.51
CA GLU A 14 -13.77 -0.10 7.67
C GLU A 14 -13.80 1.04 6.65
N LEU A 15 -12.70 1.79 6.52
CA LEU A 15 -12.60 2.88 5.55
C LEU A 15 -12.76 2.40 4.09
N ILE A 16 -12.25 1.22 3.75
CA ILE A 16 -12.45 0.62 2.42
C ILE A 16 -13.91 0.20 2.20
N ALA A 17 -14.59 -0.26 3.26
CA ALA A 17 -16.02 -0.59 3.16
C ALA A 17 -16.89 0.66 2.96
N GLU A 18 -16.49 1.80 3.54
CA GLU A 18 -17.19 3.08 3.41
C GLU A 18 -16.85 3.83 2.12
N GLN A 19 -15.57 3.81 1.72
CA GLN A 19 -15.01 4.56 0.58
C GLN A 19 -14.12 3.64 -0.27
N PRO A 20 -14.71 2.67 -0.99
CA PRO A 20 -13.94 1.68 -1.76
C PRO A 20 -13.20 2.29 -2.96
N GLU A 21 -13.60 3.47 -3.41
CA GLU A 21 -12.95 4.22 -4.49
C GLU A 21 -11.75 5.06 -4.03
N PHE A 22 -11.43 5.09 -2.73
CA PHE A 22 -10.32 5.89 -2.23
C PHE A 22 -9.00 5.07 -2.20
N PRO A 23 -8.09 5.30 -3.15
CA PRO A 23 -6.90 4.46 -3.34
C PRO A 23 -5.94 4.53 -2.15
N GLY A 24 -5.94 5.65 -1.42
CA GLY A 24 -5.07 5.86 -0.25
C GLY A 24 -5.36 4.87 0.89
N HIS A 25 -6.58 4.35 1.01
CA HIS A 25 -6.90 3.37 2.06
C HIS A 25 -6.21 2.03 1.80
N TYR A 26 -6.21 1.56 0.55
CA TYR A 26 -5.49 0.35 0.15
C TYR A 26 -3.99 0.53 0.32
N ALA A 27 -3.41 1.64 -0.15
CA ALA A 27 -1.98 1.90 0.01
C ALA A 27 -1.54 1.87 1.49
N ASN A 28 -2.31 2.51 2.38
CA ASN A 28 -1.98 2.55 3.79
C ASN A 28 -2.21 1.20 4.51
N ARG A 29 -3.22 0.42 4.09
CA ARG A 29 -3.40 -0.96 4.56
C ARG A 29 -2.26 -1.87 4.11
N GLY A 30 -1.77 -1.68 2.89
CA GLY A 30 -0.59 -2.36 2.37
C GLY A 30 0.66 -2.10 3.20
N ILE A 31 0.90 -0.84 3.61
CA ILE A 31 2.00 -0.48 4.53
C ILE A 31 1.88 -1.23 5.87
N ALA A 32 0.68 -1.34 6.41
CA ALA A 32 0.45 -2.05 7.66
C ALA A 32 0.69 -3.57 7.51
N PHE A 33 0.27 -4.17 6.40
CA PHE A 33 0.59 -5.58 6.10
C PHE A 33 2.09 -5.82 5.92
N ASP A 34 2.80 -4.92 5.22
CA ASP A 34 4.23 -5.03 4.98
C ASP A 34 5.03 -5.01 6.29
N ARG A 35 4.69 -4.08 7.19
CA ARG A 35 5.28 -3.99 8.54
C ARG A 35 5.00 -5.21 9.43
N LEU A 36 3.97 -6.00 9.11
CA LEU A 36 3.67 -7.28 9.76
C LEU A 36 4.30 -8.50 9.04
N GLY A 37 5.09 -8.28 7.98
CA GLY A 37 5.67 -9.35 7.17
C GLY A 37 4.67 -10.04 6.23
N GLN A 38 3.46 -9.50 6.08
CA GLN A 38 2.41 -10.03 5.20
C GLN A 38 2.57 -9.47 3.78
N HIS A 39 3.76 -9.66 3.18
CA HIS A 39 4.16 -9.02 1.92
C HIS A 39 3.21 -9.30 0.75
N ARG A 40 2.61 -10.49 0.68
CA ARG A 40 1.64 -10.82 -0.39
C ARG A 40 0.38 -9.95 -0.30
N LYS A 41 -0.17 -9.76 0.91
CA LYS A 41 -1.35 -8.92 1.09
C LYS A 41 -1.02 -7.44 0.87
N ALA A 42 0.19 -7.04 1.26
CA ALA A 42 0.68 -5.70 0.98
C ALA A 42 0.72 -5.44 -0.54
N LEU A 43 1.29 -6.38 -1.29
CA LEU A 43 1.34 -6.35 -2.76
C LEU A 43 -0.06 -6.20 -3.37
N ASP A 44 -1.01 -7.05 -2.99
CA ASP A 44 -2.40 -7.00 -3.50
C ASP A 44 -3.04 -5.61 -3.25
N ASP A 45 -2.83 -5.04 -2.06
CA ASP A 45 -3.34 -3.72 -1.69
C ASP A 45 -2.67 -2.59 -2.48
N TYR A 46 -1.37 -2.68 -2.68
CA TYR A 46 -0.65 -1.67 -3.45
C TYR A 46 -0.99 -1.70 -4.94
N GLU A 47 -1.16 -2.90 -5.52
CA GLU A 47 -1.63 -3.06 -6.89
C GLU A 47 -3.04 -2.48 -7.05
N THR A 48 -3.92 -2.73 -6.09
CA THR A 48 -5.28 -2.15 -6.08
C THR A 48 -5.22 -0.63 -6.06
N ALA A 49 -4.42 -0.04 -5.17
CA ALA A 49 -4.25 1.40 -5.07
C ALA A 49 -3.71 2.01 -6.37
N LEU A 50 -2.67 1.41 -6.96
CA LEU A 50 -2.06 1.86 -8.21
C LEU A 50 -2.97 1.73 -9.43
N ASN A 51 -3.83 0.71 -9.47
CA ASN A 51 -4.80 0.53 -10.54
C ASN A 51 -5.91 1.59 -10.50
N MET A 52 -6.23 2.10 -9.30
CA MET A 52 -7.21 3.17 -9.10
C MET A 52 -6.62 4.55 -9.39
N ASP A 53 -5.46 4.84 -8.81
CA ASP A 53 -4.73 6.08 -9.02
C ASP A 53 -3.21 5.79 -9.03
N PRO A 54 -2.57 5.83 -10.22
CA PRO A 54 -1.13 5.64 -10.34
C PRO A 54 -0.28 6.63 -9.54
N GLU A 55 -0.82 7.80 -9.17
CA GLU A 55 -0.13 8.83 -8.40
C GLU A 55 -0.27 8.65 -6.87
N VAL A 56 -1.19 7.79 -6.40
CA VAL A 56 -1.35 7.50 -4.96
C VAL A 56 -0.08 6.89 -4.34
N ALA A 57 0.71 6.21 -5.17
CA ALA A 57 2.00 5.66 -4.80
C ALA A 57 3.13 6.71 -4.83
N GLY A 58 2.80 8.01 -4.96
CA GLY A 58 3.70 9.15 -4.83
C GLY A 58 4.28 9.38 -3.42
N GLY A 59 3.99 8.48 -2.47
CA GLY A 59 4.88 8.21 -1.33
C GLY A 59 6.24 7.69 -1.80
N PRO A 60 7.28 7.62 -0.94
CA PRO A 60 8.67 7.56 -1.36
C PRO A 60 8.86 6.51 -2.45
N ASN A 61 9.45 6.97 -3.57
CA ASN A 61 9.67 6.32 -4.87
C ASN A 61 9.93 4.80 -4.92
N TRP A 62 10.14 4.12 -3.79
CA TRP A 62 10.37 2.69 -3.69
C TRP A 62 9.16 1.83 -4.08
N LEU A 63 7.91 2.21 -3.74
CA LEU A 63 6.76 1.34 -3.97
C LEU A 63 6.39 1.22 -5.46
N THR A 64 6.29 2.35 -6.17
CA THR A 64 6.08 2.37 -7.62
C THR A 64 7.20 1.64 -8.37
N ARG A 65 8.45 1.73 -7.91
CA ARG A 65 9.60 1.00 -8.50
C ARG A 65 9.59 -0.49 -8.20
N PHE A 66 9.24 -0.85 -6.97
CA PHE A 66 9.12 -2.23 -6.50
C PHE A 66 8.03 -2.99 -7.27
N LEU A 67 6.89 -2.34 -7.53
CA LEU A 67 5.74 -2.94 -8.19
C LEU A 67 5.83 -2.91 -9.71
N ARG A 68 6.40 -1.85 -10.31
CA ARG A 68 6.51 -1.74 -11.77
C ARG A 68 7.65 -2.53 -12.39
N ASN A 69 8.49 -3.22 -11.60
CA ASN A 69 9.62 -3.98 -12.12
C ASN A 69 10.46 -3.15 -13.13
N GLN A 70 10.91 -1.96 -12.73
CA GLN A 70 11.97 -1.28 -13.46
C GLN A 70 13.32 -1.65 -12.85
N ALA A 71 14.18 -2.22 -13.68
CA ALA A 71 15.52 -2.70 -13.36
C ALA A 71 16.51 -1.62 -12.90
N GLU A 72 16.09 -0.37 -12.67
CA GLU A 72 17.00 0.74 -12.39
C GLU A 72 16.63 1.57 -11.15
N LYS A 73 17.67 1.75 -10.32
CA LYS A 73 17.72 2.58 -9.11
C LYS A 73 17.43 4.05 -9.44
N PRO A 74 16.92 4.86 -8.49
CA PRO A 74 16.88 6.31 -8.68
C PRO A 74 18.32 6.82 -8.79
N PRO A 75 18.62 7.79 -9.67
CA PRO A 75 19.94 8.40 -9.67
C PRO A 75 20.12 9.19 -8.37
N GLY A 76 21.27 8.97 -7.72
CA GLY A 76 21.92 9.84 -6.73
C GLY A 76 21.12 10.22 -5.51
#